data_AF-A0A6J3PXN4-F1
#
_entry.id   AF-A0A6J3PXN4-F1
#
_cell.length_a   1.000
_cell.length_b   1.000
_cell.length_c   1.000
_cell.angle_alpha   90.00
_cell.angle_beta   90.00
_cell.angle_gamma   90.00
#
_symmetry.space_group_name_H-M   'P 1'
#
loop_
_entity.id
_entity.type
_entity.pdbx_description
1 polymer ?
#
loop_
_entity_poly.entity_id
_entity_poly.type
_entity_poly.pdbx_seq_one_letter_code
_entity_poly.pdbx_strand_id
1 'polypeptide(L)'
;MAYSFQALAKEDIDAAIQSILYRENYIIKELGKYLKHHDFLNARKKEILYKRWVDHVADPLQKKIIENVASHKKIIKRRQEELDAFLKYVNKKGNAFIEHYDPKEYDPFYMKKEDPNFLKVTIPPFRDPLKKAQYDKDNGKRILLQCETGRIFTMKEFKEVEKAKLHSRFPGISNSRHFMTPNEWLKLPTNYIESEFCKRSRLKVKVNFNESSFDLKPSTKTPHLLESQEEEKAAVYKHWLEKTLMKLYT
;
A
#
# COMPACT_ATOMS: atom_id res chain seq x y z
N MET A 1 -59.52 54.49 24.06
CA MET A 1 -58.22 54.40 24.78
C MET A 1 -57.61 52.99 24.71
N ALA A 2 -58.37 51.89 24.83
CA ALA A 2 -57.81 50.52 24.71
C ALA A 2 -57.39 50.14 23.27
N TYR A 3 -58.20 50.52 22.26
CA TYR A 3 -57.91 50.22 20.85
C TYR A 3 -56.64 50.90 20.31
N SER A 4 -56.30 52.09 20.81
CA SER A 4 -55.10 52.83 20.40
C SER A 4 -53.81 52.22 20.96
N PHE A 5 -53.86 51.66 22.18
CA PHE A 5 -52.71 51.01 22.80
C PHE A 5 -52.36 49.68 22.13
N GLN A 6 -53.40 48.94 21.69
CA GLN A 6 -53.22 47.67 20.98
C GLN A 6 -52.72 47.85 19.54
N ALA A 7 -53.07 48.96 18.87
CA ALA A 7 -52.55 49.31 17.55
C ALA A 7 -51.06 49.70 17.62
N LEU A 8 -50.68 50.55 18.58
CA LEU A 8 -49.30 50.94 18.82
C LEU A 8 -48.39 49.74 19.10
N ALA A 9 -48.85 48.80 19.95
CA ALA A 9 -48.08 47.60 20.27
C ALA A 9 -47.86 46.67 19.06
N LYS A 10 -48.78 46.65 18.08
CA LYS A 10 -48.59 45.88 16.84
C LYS A 10 -47.55 46.53 15.92
N GLU A 11 -47.56 47.85 15.82
CA GLU A 11 -46.58 48.61 15.04
C GLU A 11 -45.16 48.43 15.59
N ASP A 12 -45.00 48.42 16.93
CA ASP A 12 -43.71 48.16 17.58
C ASP A 12 -43.19 46.73 17.31
N ILE A 13 -44.10 45.75 17.31
CA ILE A 13 -43.76 44.34 16.98
C ILE A 13 -43.34 44.24 15.50
N ASP A 14 -44.09 44.85 14.59
CA ASP A 14 -43.79 44.84 13.16
C ASP A 14 -42.45 45.53 12.87
N ALA A 15 -42.17 46.67 13.54
CA ALA A 15 -40.89 47.36 13.44
C ALA A 15 -39.71 46.48 13.96
N ALA A 16 -39.91 45.76 15.06
CA ALA A 16 -38.92 44.82 15.59
C ALA A 16 -38.66 43.67 14.60
N ILE A 17 -39.72 43.10 13.99
CA ILE A 17 -39.62 42.06 12.97
C ILE A 17 -38.83 42.57 11.75
N GLN A 18 -39.14 43.77 11.24
CA GLN A 18 -38.42 44.35 10.10
C GLN A 18 -36.94 44.59 10.41
N SER A 19 -36.61 45.03 11.63
CA SER A 19 -35.22 45.21 12.06
C SER A 19 -34.44 43.89 12.09
N ILE A 20 -35.06 42.83 12.61
CA ILE A 20 -34.48 41.47 12.61
C ILE A 20 -34.25 40.99 11.18
N LEU A 21 -35.25 41.08 10.31
CA LEU A 21 -35.16 40.65 8.91
C LEU A 21 -34.07 41.42 8.13
N TYR A 22 -33.94 42.73 8.36
CA TYR A 22 -32.88 43.52 7.75
C TYR A 22 -31.49 43.05 8.17
N ARG A 23 -31.30 42.78 9.47
CA ARG A 23 -30.04 42.28 10.02
C ARG A 23 -29.69 40.89 9.49
N GLU A 24 -30.67 40.00 9.42
CA GLU A 24 -30.49 38.65 8.84
C GLU A 24 -30.13 38.73 7.35
N ASN A 25 -30.86 39.52 6.57
CA ASN A 25 -30.58 39.70 5.15
C ASN A 25 -29.16 40.27 4.91
N TYR A 26 -28.71 41.19 5.75
CA TYR A 26 -27.34 41.67 5.73
C TYR A 26 -26.31 40.54 5.99
N ILE A 27 -26.53 39.74 7.04
CA ILE A 27 -25.65 38.60 7.38
C ILE A 27 -25.59 37.58 6.24
N ILE A 28 -26.75 37.24 5.65
CA ILE A 28 -26.83 36.32 4.51
C ILE A 28 -26.02 36.84 3.32
N LYS A 29 -26.10 38.14 3.02
CA LYS A 29 -25.32 38.77 1.95
C LYS A 29 -23.82 38.70 2.23
N GLU A 30 -23.37 38.99 3.45
CA GLU A 30 -21.96 38.90 3.83
C GLU A 30 -21.43 37.46 3.76
N LEU A 31 -22.18 36.49 4.27
CA LEU A 31 -21.83 35.07 4.15
C LEU A 31 -21.78 34.62 2.69
N GLY A 32 -22.74 35.08 1.87
CA GLY A 32 -22.76 34.81 0.43
C GLY A 32 -21.53 35.36 -0.30
N LYS A 33 -21.02 36.54 0.09
CA LYS A 33 -19.76 37.08 -0.44
C LYS A 33 -18.57 36.21 -0.03
N TYR A 34 -18.50 35.80 1.23
CA TYR A 34 -17.42 34.96 1.74
C TYR A 34 -17.37 33.61 1.03
N LEU A 35 -18.51 32.94 0.85
CA LEU A 35 -18.60 31.66 0.14
C LEU A 35 -18.14 31.79 -1.31
N LYS A 36 -18.59 32.82 -2.03
CA LYS A 36 -18.14 33.09 -3.41
C LYS A 36 -16.63 33.31 -3.49
N HIS A 37 -16.06 34.04 -2.53
CA HIS A 37 -14.62 34.26 -2.48
C HIS A 37 -13.85 32.95 -2.21
N HIS A 38 -14.35 32.13 -1.28
CA HIS A 38 -13.76 30.83 -0.98
C HIS A 38 -13.80 29.87 -2.20
N ASP A 39 -14.92 29.84 -2.92
CA ASP A 39 -15.06 29.03 -4.15
C ASP A 39 -14.10 29.51 -5.24
N PHE A 40 -13.95 30.83 -5.40
CA PHE A 40 -12.96 31.42 -6.30
C PHE A 40 -11.53 31.00 -5.92
N LEU A 41 -11.14 31.07 -4.64
CA LEU A 41 -9.82 30.64 -4.18
C LEU A 41 -9.60 29.14 -4.43
N ASN A 42 -10.61 28.31 -4.23
CA ASN A 42 -10.53 26.87 -4.51
C ASN A 42 -10.38 26.59 -6.01
N ALA A 43 -11.11 27.28 -6.86
CA ALA A 43 -10.96 27.18 -8.32
C ALA A 43 -9.54 27.59 -8.74
N ARG A 44 -9.03 28.71 -8.19
CA ARG A 44 -7.67 29.18 -8.43
C ARG A 44 -6.61 28.18 -7.99
N LYS A 45 -6.79 27.54 -6.83
CA LYS A 45 -5.90 26.49 -6.33
C LYS A 45 -5.88 25.27 -7.26
N LYS A 46 -7.05 24.82 -7.74
CA LYS A 46 -7.16 23.70 -8.68
C LYS A 46 -6.45 24.02 -10.01
N GLU A 47 -6.64 25.22 -10.53
CA GLU A 47 -5.97 25.68 -11.75
C GLU A 47 -4.43 25.65 -11.61
N ILE A 48 -3.89 26.18 -10.50
CA ILE A 48 -2.44 26.18 -10.25
C ILE A 48 -1.89 24.74 -10.12
N LEU A 49 -2.62 23.84 -9.46
CA LEU A 49 -2.23 22.44 -9.36
C LEU A 49 -2.22 21.74 -10.72
N TYR A 50 -3.24 22.01 -11.55
CA TYR A 50 -3.29 21.47 -12.91
C TYR A 50 -2.12 21.96 -13.75
N LYS A 51 -1.83 23.27 -13.75
CA LYS A 51 -0.66 23.84 -14.45
C LYS A 51 0.65 23.17 -14.03
N ARG A 52 0.89 23.07 -12.72
CA ARG A 52 2.07 22.36 -12.19
C ARG A 52 2.15 20.91 -12.62
N TRP A 53 1.01 20.20 -12.66
CA TRP A 53 0.97 18.82 -13.10
C TRP A 53 1.26 18.70 -14.60
N VAL A 54 0.73 19.60 -15.42
CA VAL A 54 1.03 19.66 -16.85
C VAL A 54 2.54 19.88 -17.06
N ASP A 55 3.09 20.93 -16.44
CA ASP A 55 4.50 21.30 -16.60
C ASP A 55 5.48 20.21 -16.11
N HIS A 56 5.17 19.57 -14.98
CA HIS A 56 6.09 18.62 -14.34
C HIS A 56 5.87 17.16 -14.72
N VAL A 57 4.67 16.79 -15.16
CA VAL A 57 4.29 15.39 -15.40
C VAL A 57 3.86 15.18 -16.84
N ALA A 58 2.86 15.92 -17.33
CA ALA A 58 2.28 15.66 -18.65
C ALA A 58 3.28 15.98 -19.78
N ASP A 59 3.85 17.19 -19.78
CA ASP A 59 4.73 17.64 -20.86
C ASP A 59 6.04 16.83 -20.93
N PRO A 60 6.77 16.56 -19.83
CA PRO A 60 7.98 15.75 -19.89
C PRO A 60 7.70 14.32 -20.34
N LEU A 61 6.56 13.76 -19.91
CA LEU A 61 6.14 12.42 -20.30
C LEU A 61 5.76 12.37 -21.78
N GLN A 62 4.96 13.34 -22.26
CA GLN A 62 4.59 13.46 -23.66
C GLN A 62 5.82 13.68 -24.53
N LYS A 63 6.73 14.58 -24.14
CA LYS A 63 8.01 14.80 -24.84
C LYS A 63 8.81 13.51 -24.92
N LYS A 64 8.94 12.77 -23.82
CA LYS A 64 9.66 11.49 -23.80
C LYS A 64 8.99 10.42 -24.67
N ILE A 65 7.66 10.36 -24.70
CA ILE A 65 6.92 9.47 -25.60
C ILE A 65 7.19 9.88 -27.04
N ILE A 66 7.05 11.17 -27.37
CA ILE A 66 7.31 11.69 -28.72
C ILE A 66 8.77 11.44 -29.12
N GLU A 67 9.76 11.63 -28.26
CA GLU A 67 11.17 11.34 -28.57
C GLU A 67 11.41 9.85 -28.84
N ASN A 68 10.87 8.97 -27.98
CA ASN A 68 11.00 7.52 -28.17
C ASN A 68 10.22 7.03 -29.39
N VAL A 69 9.01 7.57 -29.63
CA VAL A 69 8.20 7.23 -30.80
C VAL A 69 8.83 7.85 -32.05
N ALA A 70 9.35 9.07 -32.04
CA ALA A 70 10.00 9.75 -33.17
C ALA A 70 11.38 9.18 -33.53
N SER A 71 11.92 8.25 -32.73
CA SER A 71 12.86 7.24 -33.25
C SER A 71 12.29 6.43 -34.43
N HIS A 72 10.99 6.64 -34.76
CA HIS A 72 10.30 6.27 -35.98
C HIS A 72 11.10 6.53 -37.25
N LYS A 73 12.05 7.48 -37.30
CA LYS A 73 12.97 7.57 -38.46
C LYS A 73 13.64 6.23 -38.80
N LYS A 74 14.03 5.44 -37.79
CA LYS A 74 14.56 4.08 -37.98
C LYS A 74 13.48 3.10 -38.46
N ILE A 75 12.25 3.24 -37.97
CA ILE A 75 11.10 2.42 -38.38
C ILE A 75 10.68 2.74 -39.82
N ILE A 76 10.64 4.01 -40.23
CA ILE A 76 10.35 4.46 -41.60
C ILE A 76 11.42 3.91 -42.54
N LYS A 77 12.70 4.11 -42.22
CA LYS A 77 13.81 3.60 -43.04
C LYS A 77 13.72 2.10 -43.24
N ARG A 78 13.43 1.34 -42.17
CA ARG A 78 13.23 -0.11 -42.28
C ARG A 78 12.04 -0.47 -43.15
N ARG A 79 10.89 0.18 -42.95
CA ARG A 79 9.71 -0.06 -43.81
C ARG A 79 10.00 0.27 -45.28
N GLN A 80 10.82 1.29 -45.54
CA GLN A 80 11.31 1.61 -46.89
C GLN A 80 12.23 0.49 -47.42
N GLU A 81 13.18 0.00 -46.62
CA GLU A 81 14.04 -1.13 -47.00
C GLU A 81 13.25 -2.43 -47.27
N GLU A 82 12.26 -2.74 -46.43
CA GLU A 82 11.35 -3.89 -46.58
C GLU A 82 10.54 -3.78 -47.87
N LEU A 83 10.01 -2.59 -48.16
CA LEU A 83 9.28 -2.29 -49.39
C LEU A 83 10.19 -2.41 -50.62
N ASP A 84 11.39 -1.82 -50.57
CA ASP A 84 12.36 -1.91 -51.67
C ASP A 84 12.79 -3.36 -51.93
N ALA A 85 12.97 -4.16 -50.87
CA ALA A 85 13.26 -5.59 -51.00
C ALA A 85 12.10 -6.36 -51.65
N PHE A 86 10.86 -6.06 -51.24
CA PHE A 86 9.66 -6.63 -51.85
C PHE A 86 9.55 -6.27 -53.34
N LEU A 87 9.70 -4.99 -53.69
CA LEU A 87 9.63 -4.52 -55.08
C LEU A 87 10.70 -5.18 -55.95
N LYS A 88 11.93 -5.36 -55.44
CA LYS A 88 12.99 -6.10 -56.15
C LYS A 88 12.60 -7.56 -56.39
N TYR A 89 11.98 -8.22 -55.41
CA TYR A 89 11.50 -9.59 -55.55
C TYR A 89 10.37 -9.70 -56.59
N VAL A 90 9.35 -8.83 -56.51
CA VAL A 90 8.24 -8.81 -57.47
C VAL A 90 8.75 -8.58 -58.89
N ASN A 91 9.64 -7.59 -59.08
CA ASN A 91 10.20 -7.29 -60.39
C ASN A 91 11.04 -8.44 -60.96
N LYS A 92 11.71 -9.23 -60.11
CA LYS A 92 12.50 -10.40 -60.54
C LYS A 92 11.60 -11.59 -60.91
N LYS A 93 10.51 -11.82 -60.17
CA LYS A 93 9.63 -12.99 -60.34
C LYS A 93 8.48 -12.74 -61.33
N GLY A 94 8.16 -11.49 -61.63
CA GLY A 94 7.05 -11.07 -62.49
C GLY A 94 5.72 -11.05 -61.74
N ASN A 95 5.35 -12.16 -61.08
CA ASN A 95 4.12 -12.30 -60.29
C ASN A 95 4.45 -12.81 -58.88
N ALA A 96 3.97 -12.12 -57.84
CA ALA A 96 4.15 -12.52 -56.45
C ALA A 96 2.79 -12.81 -55.80
N PHE A 97 2.57 -14.07 -55.42
CA PHE A 97 1.43 -14.47 -54.62
C PHE A 97 1.79 -14.35 -53.13
N ILE A 98 0.98 -13.60 -52.38
CA ILE A 98 1.23 -13.30 -50.97
C ILE A 98 1.04 -14.54 -50.09
N GLU A 99 0.16 -15.46 -50.50
CA GLU A 99 -0.20 -16.64 -49.73
C GLU A 99 0.86 -17.75 -49.77
N HIS A 100 1.66 -17.82 -50.84
CA HIS A 100 2.60 -18.91 -51.09
C HIS A 100 3.97 -18.33 -51.41
N TYR A 101 4.67 -17.87 -50.38
CA TYR A 101 6.06 -17.43 -50.49
C TYR A 101 7.00 -18.57 -50.10
N ASP A 102 8.14 -18.69 -50.79
CA ASP A 102 9.25 -19.53 -50.35
C ASP A 102 10.23 -18.66 -49.54
N PRO A 103 10.43 -18.92 -48.24
CA PRO A 103 11.38 -18.18 -47.40
C PRO A 103 12.81 -18.17 -47.96
N LYS A 104 13.19 -19.15 -48.80
CA LYS A 104 14.49 -19.19 -49.47
C LYS A 104 14.64 -18.12 -50.56
N GLU A 105 13.54 -17.70 -51.19
CA GLU A 105 13.54 -16.69 -52.24
C GLU A 105 13.33 -15.28 -51.68
N TYR A 106 12.35 -15.13 -50.80
CA TYR A 106 12.04 -13.88 -50.11
C TYR A 106 11.27 -14.20 -48.83
N ASP A 107 11.81 -13.78 -47.69
CA ASP A 107 11.16 -13.93 -46.39
C ASP A 107 10.65 -12.57 -45.89
N PRO A 108 9.33 -12.32 -45.90
CA PRO A 108 8.73 -11.08 -45.39
C PRO A 108 8.96 -10.87 -43.90
N PHE A 109 9.28 -11.94 -43.16
CA PHE A 109 9.49 -11.92 -41.71
C PHE A 109 10.96 -11.95 -41.33
N TYR A 110 11.86 -11.80 -42.31
CA TYR A 110 13.29 -11.79 -42.04
C TYR A 110 13.67 -10.57 -41.21
N MET A 111 13.73 -10.77 -39.90
CA MET A 111 14.32 -9.80 -39.01
C MET A 111 15.84 -9.95 -39.08
N LYS A 112 16.53 -8.95 -39.64
CA LYS A 112 17.94 -8.73 -39.28
C LYS A 112 17.96 -8.74 -37.75
N LYS A 113 18.82 -9.55 -37.12
CA LYS A 113 18.96 -9.68 -35.65
C LYS A 113 19.53 -8.39 -35.03
N GLU A 114 18.97 -7.26 -35.38
CA GLU A 114 19.38 -5.95 -34.91
C GLU A 114 18.73 -5.75 -33.54
N ASP A 115 19.56 -5.99 -32.54
CA ASP A 115 19.42 -5.68 -31.12
C ASP A 115 18.22 -6.33 -30.40
N PRO A 116 18.47 -7.27 -29.45
CA PRO A 116 17.45 -7.75 -28.50
C PRO A 116 16.73 -6.64 -27.71
N ASN A 117 17.27 -5.42 -27.76
CA ASN A 117 16.73 -4.22 -27.11
C ASN A 117 15.95 -3.28 -28.03
N PHE A 118 15.73 -3.64 -29.30
CA PHE A 118 15.16 -2.76 -30.32
C PHE A 118 13.78 -2.16 -29.99
N LEU A 119 12.98 -2.88 -29.20
CA LEU A 119 11.69 -2.42 -28.66
C LEU A 119 11.70 -2.33 -27.13
N LYS A 120 12.84 -2.60 -26.48
CA LYS A 120 12.96 -2.58 -25.03
C LYS A 120 13.17 -1.15 -24.56
N VAL A 121 12.07 -0.45 -24.32
CA VAL A 121 12.09 0.87 -23.69
C VAL A 121 12.49 0.70 -22.23
N THR A 122 13.75 1.00 -21.91
CA THR A 122 14.21 1.07 -20.51
C THR A 122 13.66 2.36 -19.89
N ILE A 123 12.50 2.26 -19.24
CA ILE A 123 11.91 3.39 -18.52
C ILE A 123 12.66 3.51 -17.18
N PRO A 124 13.26 4.68 -16.86
CA PRO A 124 13.84 4.90 -15.55
C PRO A 124 12.75 4.74 -14.48
N PRO A 125 13.09 4.31 -13.25
CA PRO A 125 12.09 4.09 -12.21
C PRO A 125 11.23 5.33 -12.02
N PHE A 126 9.93 5.20 -12.30
CA PHE A 126 8.97 6.29 -12.21
C PHE A 126 8.90 6.78 -10.75
N ARG A 127 9.23 8.05 -10.53
CA ARG A 127 9.11 8.68 -9.21
C ARG A 127 7.68 9.18 -9.05
N ASP A 128 6.83 8.34 -8.47
CA ASP A 128 5.44 8.69 -8.19
C ASP A 128 5.38 9.91 -7.23
N PRO A 129 4.73 11.03 -7.63
CA PRO A 129 4.53 12.19 -6.77
C PRO A 129 3.83 11.86 -5.44
N LEU A 130 2.92 10.89 -5.41
CA LEU A 130 2.20 10.49 -4.20
C LEU A 130 3.13 9.79 -3.18
N LYS A 131 4.23 9.21 -3.66
CA LYS A 131 5.24 8.55 -2.82
C LYS A 131 6.40 9.46 -2.46
N LYS A 132 6.44 10.72 -2.95
CA LYS A 132 7.53 11.66 -2.69
C LYS A 132 7.84 11.82 -1.20
N ALA A 133 6.82 12.04 -0.38
CA ALA A 133 6.98 12.17 1.06
C ALA A 133 7.60 10.92 1.72
N GLN A 134 7.29 9.72 1.21
CA GLN A 134 7.91 8.49 1.70
C GLN A 134 9.37 8.39 1.26
N TYR A 135 9.66 8.72 -0.01
CA TYR A 135 11.03 8.71 -0.51
C TYR A 135 11.93 9.69 0.24
N ASP A 136 11.43 10.89 0.56
CA ASP A 136 12.20 11.90 1.32
C ASP A 136 12.51 11.40 2.74
N LYS A 137 11.54 10.75 3.40
CA LYS A 137 11.75 10.10 4.72
C LYS A 137 12.78 8.97 4.64
N ASP A 138 12.63 8.07 3.67
CA ASP A 138 13.56 6.95 3.49
C ASP A 138 14.97 7.46 3.15
N ASN A 139 15.07 8.54 2.37
CA ASN A 139 16.34 9.16 2.05
C ASN A 139 16.99 9.80 3.28
N GLY A 140 16.21 10.50 4.12
CA GLY A 140 16.70 11.04 5.39
C GLY A 140 17.24 9.95 6.33
N LYS A 141 16.47 8.87 6.51
CA LYS A 141 16.92 7.70 7.31
C LYS A 141 18.18 7.05 6.74
N ARG A 142 18.27 6.95 5.41
CA ARG A 142 19.46 6.40 4.76
C ARG A 142 20.68 7.28 5.04
N ILE A 143 20.57 8.59 4.89
CA ILE A 143 21.68 9.52 5.16
C ILE A 143 22.13 9.37 6.61
N LEU A 144 21.19 9.29 7.55
CA LEU A 144 21.49 9.06 8.97
C LEU A 144 22.27 7.75 9.19
N LEU A 145 21.83 6.64 8.58
CA LEU A 145 22.54 5.36 8.65
C LEU A 145 23.95 5.44 8.03
N GLN A 146 24.12 6.20 6.94
CA GLN A 146 25.42 6.43 6.31
C GLN A 146 26.36 7.20 7.24
N CYS A 147 25.85 8.21 7.96
CA CYS A 147 26.60 8.94 8.98
C CYS A 147 26.99 8.05 10.15
N GLU A 148 26.09 7.18 10.62
CA GLU A 148 26.37 6.23 11.72
C GLU A 148 27.41 5.17 11.33
N THR A 149 27.31 4.63 10.11
CA THR A 149 28.12 3.47 9.68
C THR A 149 29.39 3.89 8.94
N GLY A 150 29.51 5.14 8.49
CA GLY A 150 30.61 5.63 7.67
C GLY A 150 30.68 5.03 6.26
N ARG A 151 29.61 4.36 5.80
CA ARG A 151 29.52 3.69 4.49
C ARG A 151 28.38 4.24 3.66
N ILE A 152 28.60 4.37 2.36
CA ILE A 152 27.57 4.81 1.41
C ILE A 152 26.67 3.61 1.07
N PHE A 153 25.37 3.76 1.31
CA PHE A 153 24.36 2.74 1.00
C PHE A 153 23.52 3.11 -0.23
N THR A 154 23.23 2.13 -1.08
CA THR A 154 22.22 2.23 -2.15
C THR A 154 20.80 2.10 -1.56
N MET A 155 19.77 2.64 -2.23
CA MET A 155 18.37 2.50 -1.75
C MET A 155 17.93 1.04 -1.58
N LYS A 156 18.44 0.12 -2.41
CA LYS A 156 18.14 -1.31 -2.30
C LYS A 156 18.73 -1.91 -1.02
N GLU A 157 20.02 -1.67 -0.79
CA GLU A 157 20.74 -2.10 0.41
C GLU A 157 20.12 -1.52 1.69
N PHE A 158 19.75 -0.23 1.68
CA PHE A 158 19.05 0.39 2.82
C PHE A 158 17.74 -0.33 3.15
N LYS A 159 16.93 -0.67 2.13
CA LYS A 159 15.68 -1.43 2.34
C LYS A 159 15.93 -2.84 2.83
N GLU A 160 17.01 -3.48 2.42
CA GLU A 160 17.42 -4.79 2.94
C GLU A 160 17.86 -4.69 4.40
N VAL A 161 18.61 -3.66 4.77
CA VAL A 161 19.01 -3.39 6.16
C VAL A 161 17.78 -3.08 7.04
N GLU A 162 16.84 -2.25 6.57
CA GLU A 162 15.59 -2.00 7.31
C GLU A 162 14.78 -3.30 7.48
N LYS A 163 14.68 -4.13 6.44
CA LYS A 163 14.03 -5.45 6.55
C LYS A 163 14.75 -6.36 7.52
N ALA A 164 16.08 -6.47 7.44
CA ALA A 164 16.88 -7.27 8.37
C ALA A 164 16.71 -6.78 9.82
N LYS A 165 16.64 -5.46 10.04
CA LYS A 165 16.36 -4.85 11.36
C LYS A 165 14.94 -5.15 11.85
N LEU A 166 13.95 -5.22 10.95
CA LEU A 166 12.60 -5.65 11.29
C LEU A 166 12.54 -7.14 11.62
N HIS A 167 13.30 -7.99 10.92
CA HIS A 167 13.34 -9.42 11.15
C HIS A 167 14.18 -9.81 12.37
N SER A 168 15.21 -9.03 12.73
CA SER A 168 15.98 -9.22 13.96
C SER A 168 15.23 -8.74 15.19
N ARG A 169 14.27 -7.83 15.02
CA ARG A 169 13.34 -7.46 16.08
C ARG A 169 12.35 -8.61 16.23
N PHE A 170 12.35 -9.27 17.39
CA PHE A 170 11.33 -10.24 17.76
C PHE A 170 9.94 -9.68 17.42
N PRO A 171 8.99 -10.51 16.91
CA PRO A 171 7.63 -10.06 16.67
C PRO A 171 7.16 -9.35 17.93
N GLY A 172 6.86 -8.05 17.81
CA GLY A 172 6.42 -7.26 18.94
C GLY A 172 5.19 -7.94 19.50
N ILE A 173 5.35 -8.60 20.65
CA ILE A 173 4.26 -9.27 21.33
C ILE A 173 3.19 -8.20 21.50
N SER A 174 2.01 -8.41 20.90
CA SER A 174 0.93 -7.42 20.94
C SER A 174 0.80 -6.91 22.38
N ASN A 175 0.90 -5.59 22.58
CA ASN A 175 1.11 -4.85 23.83
C ASN A 175 0.17 -5.17 25.02
N SER A 176 -0.66 -6.22 24.95
CA SER A 176 -1.56 -6.66 26.00
C SER A 176 -0.89 -7.09 27.31
N ARG A 177 0.41 -7.44 27.32
CA ARG A 177 1.10 -7.97 28.52
C ARG A 177 2.41 -7.25 28.87
N HIS A 178 2.63 -6.04 28.36
CA HIS A 178 3.89 -5.32 28.55
C HIS A 178 4.05 -4.69 29.94
N PHE A 179 2.98 -4.63 30.74
CA PHE A 179 2.97 -3.99 32.06
C PHE A 179 2.79 -4.97 33.23
N MET A 180 2.90 -6.28 33.00
CA MET A 180 2.74 -7.28 34.06
C MET A 180 4.10 -7.82 34.49
N THR A 181 4.39 -7.74 35.77
CA THR A 181 5.58 -8.38 36.34
C THR A 181 5.41 -9.91 36.34
N PRO A 182 6.50 -10.71 36.29
CA PRO A 182 6.41 -12.17 36.29
C PRO A 182 5.60 -12.76 37.46
N ASN A 183 5.65 -12.11 38.63
CA ASN A 183 4.88 -12.50 39.81
C ASN A 183 3.38 -12.18 39.69
N GLU A 184 3.02 -11.10 39.01
CA GLU A 184 1.62 -10.79 38.70
C GLU A 184 1.05 -11.74 37.64
N TRP A 185 1.91 -12.29 36.79
CA TRP A 185 1.52 -13.29 35.79
C TRP A 185 1.06 -14.60 36.43
N LEU A 186 1.76 -15.05 37.48
CA LEU A 186 1.39 -16.23 38.27
C LEU A 186 0.11 -16.00 39.11
N LYS A 187 -0.27 -14.74 39.35
CA LYS A 187 -1.47 -14.35 40.10
C LYS A 187 -2.71 -14.20 39.22
N LEU A 188 -2.60 -14.40 37.90
CA LEU A 188 -3.75 -14.30 37.02
C LEU A 188 -4.76 -15.42 37.31
N PRO A 189 -6.05 -15.09 37.48
CA PRO A 189 -7.07 -16.12 37.64
C PRO A 189 -7.15 -16.96 36.36
N THR A 190 -7.41 -18.25 36.51
CA THR A 190 -7.49 -19.22 35.39
C THR A 190 -8.44 -18.76 34.28
N ASN A 191 -9.47 -17.98 34.64
CA ASN A 191 -10.49 -17.47 33.74
C ASN A 191 -10.11 -16.15 33.05
N TYR A 192 -8.88 -15.64 33.18
CA TYR A 192 -8.40 -14.40 32.55
C TYR A 192 -8.57 -14.41 31.03
N ILE A 193 -8.37 -15.57 30.40
CA ILE A 193 -8.54 -15.78 28.96
C ILE A 193 -9.99 -15.52 28.52
N GLU A 194 -10.95 -15.73 29.42
CA GLU A 194 -12.38 -15.51 29.22
C GLU A 194 -12.85 -14.14 29.70
N SER A 195 -11.92 -13.29 30.17
CA SER A 195 -12.25 -11.93 30.59
C SER A 195 -12.85 -11.12 29.44
N GLU A 196 -13.74 -10.20 29.81
CA GLU A 196 -14.36 -9.23 28.88
C GLU A 196 -13.31 -8.50 28.04
N PHE A 197 -12.15 -8.18 28.62
CA PHE A 197 -11.05 -7.54 27.90
C PHE A 197 -10.48 -8.44 26.79
N CYS A 198 -10.17 -9.71 27.10
CA CYS A 198 -9.68 -10.66 26.12
C CYS A 198 -10.73 -11.00 25.04
N LYS A 199 -12.01 -11.08 25.42
CA LYS A 199 -13.13 -11.28 24.48
C LYS A 199 -13.29 -10.09 23.53
N ARG A 200 -13.29 -8.85 24.03
CA ARG A 200 -13.38 -7.63 23.21
C ARG A 200 -12.18 -7.45 22.28
N SER A 201 -10.99 -7.84 22.72
CA SER A 201 -9.79 -7.89 21.87
C SER A 201 -9.98 -8.83 20.67
N ARG A 202 -10.50 -10.04 20.90
CA ARG A 202 -10.76 -11.03 19.84
C ARG A 202 -11.77 -10.53 18.81
N LEU A 203 -12.80 -9.80 19.24
CA LEU A 203 -13.81 -9.23 18.33
C LEU A 203 -13.26 -8.12 17.42
N LYS A 204 -12.14 -7.48 17.78
CA LYS A 204 -11.49 -6.44 16.97
C LYS A 204 -10.61 -7.00 15.86
N VAL A 205 -10.20 -8.27 15.95
CA VAL A 205 -9.50 -8.95 14.87
C VAL A 205 -10.55 -9.38 13.86
N LYS A 206 -10.76 -8.56 12.82
CA LYS A 206 -11.54 -8.97 11.66
C LYS A 206 -10.78 -10.11 10.98
N VAL A 207 -11.25 -11.34 11.18
CA VAL A 207 -10.64 -12.50 10.55
C VAL A 207 -10.96 -12.44 9.05
N ASN A 208 -9.97 -12.08 8.23
CA ASN A 208 -10.04 -12.35 6.81
C ASN A 208 -9.82 -13.86 6.63
N PHE A 209 -10.85 -14.66 6.89
CA PHE A 209 -10.83 -16.04 6.43
C PHE A 209 -10.89 -15.99 4.90
N ASN A 210 -9.86 -16.51 4.23
CA ASN A 210 -10.11 -17.14 2.94
C ASN A 210 -11.06 -18.29 3.25
N GLU A 211 -12.18 -18.40 2.55
CA GLU A 211 -13.08 -19.54 2.63
C GLU A 211 -12.32 -20.81 2.21
N SER A 212 -11.66 -21.46 3.16
CA SER A 212 -11.19 -22.84 3.01
C SER A 212 -12.11 -23.72 3.84
N SER A 213 -12.89 -24.54 3.15
CA SER A 213 -13.94 -25.40 3.69
C SER A 213 -13.39 -26.66 4.37
N PHE A 214 -12.40 -26.52 5.27
CA PHE A 214 -11.92 -27.65 6.05
C PHE A 214 -12.64 -27.70 7.40
N ASP A 215 -13.74 -28.45 7.45
CA ASP A 215 -14.43 -28.85 8.68
C ASP A 215 -13.54 -29.83 9.46
N LEU A 216 -12.66 -29.30 10.30
CA LEU A 216 -12.05 -30.08 11.35
C LEU A 216 -13.01 -30.10 12.54
N LYS A 217 -13.73 -31.21 12.71
CA LYS A 217 -14.54 -31.46 13.92
C LYS A 217 -13.67 -31.23 15.16
N PRO A 218 -14.12 -30.44 16.15
CA PRO A 218 -13.36 -30.25 17.38
C PRO A 218 -13.22 -31.60 18.08
N SER A 219 -11.99 -32.08 18.23
CA SER A 219 -11.69 -33.26 19.03
C SER A 219 -12.12 -32.97 20.46
N THR A 220 -13.07 -33.76 20.97
CA THR A 220 -13.46 -33.78 22.38
C THR A 220 -12.24 -34.22 23.18
N LYS A 221 -11.49 -33.24 23.69
CA LYS A 221 -10.38 -33.48 24.59
C LYS A 221 -10.97 -33.84 25.95
N THR A 222 -11.04 -35.14 26.24
CA THR A 222 -11.35 -35.69 27.56
C THR A 222 -10.37 -35.08 28.58
N PRO A 223 -10.83 -34.58 29.74
CA PRO A 223 -9.91 -34.11 30.77
C PRO A 223 -9.08 -35.29 31.27
N HIS A 224 -7.76 -35.19 31.10
CA HIS A 224 -6.82 -36.18 31.60
C HIS A 224 -6.76 -36.04 33.13
N LEU A 225 -7.21 -37.09 33.83
CA LEU A 225 -7.01 -37.29 35.26
C LEU A 225 -5.49 -37.35 35.53
N LEU A 226 -4.99 -36.39 36.29
CA LEU A 226 -3.59 -36.21 36.65
C LEU A 226 -3.29 -37.00 37.94
N GLU A 227 -3.46 -38.32 37.94
CA GLU A 227 -3.11 -39.16 39.11
C GLU A 227 -2.28 -40.40 38.75
N SER A 228 -2.17 -40.78 37.47
CA SER A 228 -1.46 -42.01 37.07
C SER A 228 0.00 -41.83 36.62
N GLN A 229 0.53 -40.60 36.53
CA GLN A 229 1.91 -40.36 36.05
C GLN A 229 2.96 -40.23 37.16
N GLU A 230 2.57 -40.05 38.42
CA GLU A 230 3.53 -39.93 39.53
C GLU A 230 4.01 -41.30 40.03
N GLU A 231 3.15 -42.31 40.02
CA GLU A 231 3.49 -43.67 40.48
C GLU A 231 4.49 -44.38 39.54
N GLU A 232 4.34 -44.24 38.21
CA GLU A 232 5.29 -44.81 37.24
C GLU A 232 6.68 -44.16 37.33
N LYS A 233 6.76 -42.85 37.60
CA LYS A 233 8.04 -42.14 37.75
C LYS A 233 8.76 -42.52 39.04
N ALA A 234 8.02 -42.80 40.12
CA ALA A 234 8.59 -43.25 41.39
C ALA A 234 9.18 -44.67 41.30
N ALA A 235 8.54 -45.57 40.56
CA ALA A 235 9.03 -46.93 40.35
C ALA A 235 10.33 -46.97 39.50
N VAL A 236 10.42 -46.14 38.46
CA VAL A 236 11.61 -46.03 37.61
C VAL A 236 12.81 -45.46 38.38
N TYR A 237 12.58 -44.48 39.27
CA TYR A 237 13.65 -43.90 40.08
C TYR A 237 14.20 -44.87 41.13
N LYS A 238 13.34 -45.68 41.76
CA LYS A 238 13.78 -46.73 42.70
C LYS A 238 14.63 -47.81 42.03
N HIS A 239 14.20 -48.28 40.85
CA HIS A 239 14.98 -49.29 40.11
C HIS A 239 16.35 -48.75 39.67
N TRP A 240 16.43 -47.47 39.27
CA TRP A 240 17.70 -46.85 38.89
C TRP A 240 18.66 -46.72 40.09
N LEU A 241 18.15 -46.29 41.25
CA LEU A 241 18.93 -46.14 42.49
C LEU A 241 19.47 -47.47 43.02
N GLU A 242 18.66 -48.54 43.05
CA GLU A 242 19.10 -49.87 43.47
C GLU A 242 20.20 -50.44 42.56
N LYS A 243 20.10 -50.19 41.24
CA LYS A 243 21.08 -50.64 40.24
C LYS A 243 22.40 -49.87 40.31
N THR A 244 22.39 -48.61 40.77
CA THR A 244 23.60 -47.83 41.04
C THR A 244 24.25 -48.16 42.38
N LEU A 245 23.48 -48.44 43.43
CA LEU A 245 24.03 -48.78 44.75
C LEU A 245 24.66 -50.19 44.77
N MET A 246 24.10 -51.16 44.04
CA MET A 246 24.69 -52.49 43.87
C MET A 246 25.99 -52.51 43.05
N LYS A 247 26.33 -51.42 42.33
CA LYS A 247 27.60 -51.29 41.58
C LYS A 247 28.72 -50.60 42.37
N LEU A 248 28.43 -50.09 43.56
CA LEU A 248 29.41 -49.39 44.40
C LEU A 248 29.87 -50.20 45.62
N TYR A 249 29.32 -51.40 45.84
CA TYR A 249 29.64 -52.28 46.99
C TYR A 249 30.00 -53.74 46.61
N THR A 250 30.48 -53.95 45.38
CA THR A 250 31.23 -55.15 44.94
C THR A 250 32.48 -54.72 44.21
#